data_AF-A0A8C2J9G7-F1
#
_entry.id   AF-A0A8C2J9G7-F1
#
_cell.length_a   1.000
_cell.length_b   1.000
_cell.length_c   1.000
_cell.angle_alpha   90.00
_cell.angle_beta   90.00
_cell.angle_gamma   90.00
#
_symmetry.space_group_name_H-M   'P 1'
#
loop_
_entity.id
_entity.type
_entity.pdbx_description
1 polymer ?
#
loop_
_entity_poly.entity_id
_entity_poly.type
_entity_poly.pdbx_seq_one_letter_code
_entity_poly.pdbx_strand_id
1 'polypeptide(L)'
;YYLTIFFISDLVILSFCHFLGFLRSKMDRKRPSRDEREKGKGRACALKQVQLKVSDLGLGYRSQEELIFSYCSGVCINPLTNYDKILTSLAGNGKNILHSSPPTACCRPVQYDDDLSFLDDSLIYHTMKRHSARKCGCV
;
A
#
# COMPACT_ATOMS: atom_id res chain seq x y z
N TYR A 1 28.56 -37.03 -17.91
CA TYR A 1 28.75 -35.73 -17.27
C TYR A 1 27.78 -34.67 -17.79
N TYR A 2 27.71 -34.35 -19.10
CA TYR A 2 26.71 -33.38 -19.62
C TYR A 2 25.26 -33.91 -19.66
N LEU A 3 25.05 -35.20 -19.95
CA LEU A 3 23.70 -35.80 -20.01
C LEU A 3 23.03 -35.95 -18.63
N THR A 4 23.84 -36.13 -17.57
CA THR A 4 23.39 -36.20 -16.17
C THR A 4 23.02 -34.83 -15.61
N ILE A 5 23.64 -33.75 -16.09
CA ILE A 5 23.29 -32.37 -15.70
C ILE A 5 21.93 -31.97 -16.26
N PHE A 6 21.60 -32.38 -17.50
CA PHE A 6 20.29 -32.10 -18.12
C PHE A 6 19.14 -32.78 -17.36
N PHE A 7 19.33 -34.04 -16.94
CA PHE A 7 18.36 -34.77 -16.12
C PHE A 7 18.16 -34.18 -14.71
N ILE A 8 19.20 -33.56 -14.13
CA ILE A 8 19.08 -32.88 -12.83
C ILE A 8 18.30 -31.57 -12.96
N SER A 9 18.45 -30.82 -14.06
CA SER A 9 17.63 -29.62 -14.31
C SER A 9 16.15 -29.93 -14.50
N ASP A 10 15.79 -30.99 -15.24
CA ASP A 10 14.38 -31.35 -15.47
C ASP A 10 13.66 -31.87 -14.22
N LEU A 11 14.38 -32.59 -13.33
CA LEU A 11 13.82 -33.05 -12.05
C LEU A 11 13.64 -31.90 -11.04
N VAL A 12 14.52 -30.90 -11.05
CA VAL A 12 14.44 -29.73 -10.16
C VAL A 12 13.31 -28.79 -10.56
N ILE A 13 13.02 -28.64 -11.87
CA ILE A 13 11.91 -27.81 -12.37
C ILE A 13 10.54 -28.38 -11.94
N LEU A 14 10.38 -29.71 -11.98
CA LEU A 14 9.15 -30.39 -11.51
C LEU A 14 8.98 -30.27 -9.98
N SER A 15 10.07 -30.23 -9.22
CA SER A 15 10.02 -29.97 -7.77
C SER A 15 9.70 -28.50 -7.46
N PHE A 16 10.20 -27.54 -8.26
CA PHE A 16 9.91 -26.12 -8.12
C PHE A 16 8.44 -25.78 -8.41
N CYS A 17 7.81 -26.45 -9.39
CA CYS A 17 6.38 -26.27 -9.66
C CYS A 17 5.50 -26.73 -8.48
N HIS A 18 5.94 -27.73 -7.73
CA HIS A 18 5.24 -28.15 -6.51
C HIS A 18 5.51 -27.20 -5.33
N PHE A 19 6.69 -26.56 -5.27
CA PHE A 19 7.02 -25.56 -4.25
C PHE A 19 6.31 -24.20 -4.50
N LEU A 20 6.11 -23.83 -5.77
CA LEU A 20 5.28 -22.68 -6.20
C LEU A 20 3.77 -22.92 -5.96
N GLY A 21 3.36 -24.13 -5.62
CA GLY A 21 1.98 -24.45 -5.21
C GLY A 21 1.69 -24.31 -3.70
N PHE A 22 2.70 -24.12 -2.84
CA PHE A 22 2.55 -24.30 -1.38
C PHE A 22 2.82 -23.06 -0.50
N LEU A 23 2.95 -21.86 -1.08
CA LEU A 23 2.78 -20.61 -0.32
C LEU A 23 1.64 -19.77 -0.88
N ARG A 24 0.48 -20.41 -1.09
CA ARG A 24 -0.80 -19.72 -0.87
C ARG A 24 -0.91 -19.50 0.63
N SER A 25 -0.23 -18.46 1.12
CA SER A 25 -0.34 -17.96 2.48
C SER A 25 -1.80 -17.97 2.88
N LYS A 26 -2.09 -18.64 3.99
CA LYS A 26 -3.41 -18.68 4.60
C LYS A 26 -3.91 -17.25 4.68
N MET A 27 -4.83 -16.90 3.78
CA MET A 27 -5.70 -15.76 3.96
C MET A 27 -6.50 -16.11 5.20
N ASP A 28 -6.03 -15.63 6.35
CA ASP A 28 -6.83 -15.56 7.55
C ASP A 28 -8.17 -15.00 7.11
N ARG A 29 -9.22 -15.81 7.23
CA ARG A 29 -10.59 -15.42 6.93
C ARG A 29 -11.04 -14.50 8.07
N LYS A 30 -10.34 -13.37 8.20
CA LYS A 30 -10.69 -12.27 9.07
C LYS A 30 -12.00 -11.77 8.50
N ARG A 31 -13.07 -12.01 9.27
CA ARG A 31 -14.42 -11.56 8.95
C ARG A 31 -14.30 -10.11 8.45
N PRO A 32 -14.79 -9.78 7.24
CA PRO A 32 -14.68 -8.42 6.73
C PRO A 32 -15.32 -7.53 7.78
N SER A 33 -14.50 -6.72 8.46
CA SER A 33 -15.02 -5.65 9.29
C SER A 33 -15.87 -4.79 8.37
N ARG A 34 -16.96 -4.28 8.92
CA ARG A 34 -18.05 -3.58 8.23
C ARG A 34 -17.61 -2.52 7.21
N ASP A 35 -16.36 -2.07 7.27
CA ASP A 35 -15.67 -1.19 6.31
C ASP A 35 -15.41 -1.80 4.91
N GLU A 36 -15.27 -3.12 4.76
CA GLU A 36 -15.02 -3.73 3.43
C GLU A 36 -16.28 -3.83 2.54
N ARG A 37 -17.46 -3.50 3.08
CA ARG A 37 -18.71 -3.45 2.30
C ARG A 37 -18.89 -2.18 1.46
N GLU A 38 -17.90 -1.30 1.42
CA GLU A 38 -17.89 -0.13 0.52
C GLU A 38 -17.10 -0.34 -0.78
N LYS A 39 -16.79 -1.59 -1.15
CA LYS A 39 -16.10 -1.92 -2.43
C LYS A 39 -16.98 -1.75 -3.69
N GLY A 40 -18.00 -0.90 -3.62
CA GLY A 40 -18.99 -0.65 -4.68
C GLY A 40 -19.45 0.81 -4.81
N LYS A 41 -18.75 1.77 -4.21
CA LYS A 41 -18.96 3.21 -4.48
C LYS A 41 -17.66 3.81 -5.00
N GLY A 42 -17.65 4.15 -6.29
CA GLY A 42 -16.47 4.74 -6.93
C GLY A 42 -15.90 5.89 -6.10
N ARG A 43 -14.58 5.83 -5.85
CA ARG A 43 -13.72 6.89 -5.28
C ARG A 43 -13.64 7.03 -3.75
N ALA A 44 -14.12 6.10 -2.92
CA ALA A 44 -13.84 6.14 -1.48
C ALA A 44 -12.32 5.98 -1.18
N CYS A 45 -11.86 6.51 -0.04
CA CYS A 45 -10.47 6.39 0.42
C CYS A 45 -10.05 4.92 0.54
N ALA A 46 -9.10 4.49 -0.29
CA ALA A 46 -8.70 3.10 -0.42
C ALA A 46 -7.18 2.94 -0.48
N LEU A 47 -6.73 1.75 -0.08
CA LEU A 47 -5.34 1.33 -0.21
C LEU A 47 -5.08 0.82 -1.63
N LYS A 48 -3.98 1.26 -2.24
CA LYS A 48 -3.47 0.81 -3.53
C LYS A 48 -2.07 0.24 -3.33
N GLN A 49 -1.72 -0.74 -4.16
CA GLN A 49 -0.42 -1.40 -4.10
C GLN A 49 0.22 -1.34 -5.48
N VAL A 50 1.52 -1.13 -5.51
CA VAL A 50 2.33 -1.12 -6.72
C VAL A 50 3.67 -1.78 -6.42
N GLN A 51 4.17 -2.60 -7.34
CA GLN A 51 5.49 -3.20 -7.23
C GLN A 51 6.50 -2.25 -7.86
N LEU A 52 7.55 -1.90 -7.10
CA LEU A 52 8.58 -0.93 -7.48
C LEU A 52 9.94 -1.43 -7.02
N LYS A 53 11.02 -0.91 -7.62
CA LYS A 53 12.37 -1.11 -7.09
C LYS A 53 12.69 -0.07 -6.03
N VAL A 54 13.64 -0.38 -5.15
CA VAL A 54 14.15 0.58 -4.15
C VAL A 54 14.72 1.84 -4.84
N SER A 55 15.36 1.68 -6.00
CA SER A 55 15.88 2.78 -6.81
C SER A 55 14.80 3.71 -7.38
N ASP A 56 13.61 3.18 -7.67
CA ASP A 56 12.48 3.95 -8.22
C ASP A 56 11.79 4.83 -7.17
N LEU A 57 12.07 4.63 -5.87
CA LEU A 57 11.52 5.46 -4.79
C LEU A 57 12.07 6.89 -4.79
N GLY A 58 13.18 7.16 -5.48
CA GLY A 58 13.77 8.50 -5.56
C GLY A 58 14.41 8.99 -4.26
N LEU A 59 14.67 8.09 -3.30
CA LEU A 59 15.28 8.42 -1.99
C LEU A 59 16.81 8.46 -2.04
N GLY A 60 17.42 8.32 -3.23
CA GLY A 60 18.87 8.32 -3.42
C GLY A 60 19.55 6.97 -3.20
N TYR A 61 18.79 5.92 -2.84
CA TYR A 61 19.31 4.56 -2.75
C TYR A 61 19.48 3.93 -4.14
N ARG A 62 20.60 3.24 -4.34
CA ARG A 62 20.88 2.45 -5.54
C ARG A 62 20.86 0.98 -5.16
N SER A 63 19.73 0.34 -5.43
CA SER A 63 19.54 -1.09 -5.22
C SER A 63 18.55 -1.63 -6.26
N GLN A 64 18.77 -2.90 -6.64
CA GLN A 64 17.90 -3.65 -7.55
C GLN A 64 16.80 -4.43 -6.82
N GLU A 65 16.75 -4.34 -5.49
CA GLU A 65 15.75 -5.02 -4.69
C GLU A 65 14.34 -4.48 -4.98
N GLU A 66 13.38 -5.39 -5.10
CA GLU A 66 11.98 -5.09 -5.41
C GLU A 66 11.13 -5.12 -4.14
N LEU A 67 10.17 -4.21 -4.05
CA LEU A 67 9.23 -4.12 -2.93
C LEU A 67 7.80 -3.82 -3.40
N ILE A 68 6.83 -4.16 -2.55
CA ILE A 68 5.42 -3.80 -2.76
C ILE A 68 5.14 -2.53 -1.97
N PHE A 69 5.05 -1.41 -2.67
CA PHE A 69 4.71 -0.12 -2.08
C PHE A 69 3.20 0.05 -2.04
N SER A 70 2.67 0.25 -0.84
CA SER A 70 1.24 0.52 -0.63
C SER A 70 1.02 1.99 -0.31
N TYR A 71 0.05 2.63 -0.98
CA TYR A 71 -0.28 4.05 -0.81
C TYR A 71 -1.79 4.29 -0.72
N CYS A 72 -2.15 5.39 -0.06
CA CYS A 72 -3.54 5.79 0.13
C CYS A 72 -3.97 6.75 -0.98
N SER A 73 -5.10 6.45 -1.62
CA SER A 73 -5.71 7.33 -2.61
C SER A 73 -7.24 7.23 -2.60
N GLY A 74 -7.90 8.32 -2.95
CA GLY A 74 -9.36 8.43 -2.97
C GLY A 74 -9.85 9.71 -2.33
N VAL A 75 -11.17 9.93 -2.39
CA VAL A 75 -11.83 11.09 -1.78
C VAL A 75 -12.58 10.68 -0.51
N CYS A 76 -12.56 11.57 0.47
CA CYS A 76 -13.32 11.46 1.70
C CYS A 76 -14.59 12.32 1.57
N ILE A 77 -15.72 11.66 1.35
CA ILE A 77 -16.99 12.34 1.06
C ILE A 77 -17.77 12.63 2.35
N ASN A 78 -17.44 11.95 3.45
CA ASN A 78 -18.21 12.01 4.69
C ASN A 78 -17.48 12.87 5.75
N PRO A 79 -18.17 13.84 6.38
CA PRO A 79 -17.61 14.58 7.49
C PRO A 79 -17.49 13.66 8.71
N LEU A 80 -16.26 13.35 9.13
CA LEU A 80 -16.00 12.43 10.24
C LEU A 80 -16.20 13.10 11.59
N THR A 81 -15.89 14.39 11.69
CA THR A 81 -15.94 15.14 12.93
C THR A 81 -17.00 16.23 12.89
N ASN A 82 -17.40 16.73 14.08
CA ASN A 82 -18.26 17.91 14.16
C ASN A 82 -17.60 19.12 13.51
N TYR A 83 -16.26 19.21 13.54
CA TYR A 83 -15.49 20.24 12.86
C TYR A 83 -15.71 20.19 11.33
N ASP A 84 -15.63 19.02 10.71
CA ASP A 84 -15.87 18.85 9.27
C ASP A 84 -17.32 19.17 8.88
N LYS A 85 -18.28 18.83 9.74
CA LYS A 85 -19.70 19.17 9.54
C LYS A 85 -19.91 20.68 9.57
N ILE A 86 -19.29 21.36 10.53
CA ILE A 86 -19.34 22.82 10.64
C ILE A 86 -18.70 23.45 9.40
N LEU A 87 -17.51 22.99 8.98
CA LEU A 87 -16.86 23.49 7.76
C LEU A 87 -17.73 23.28 6.51
N THR A 88 -18.33 22.11 6.36
CA THR A 88 -19.21 21.82 5.21
C THR A 88 -20.46 22.70 5.22
N SER A 89 -21.04 22.95 6.41
CA SER A 89 -22.20 23.84 6.56
C SER A 89 -21.85 25.30 6.28
N LEU A 90 -20.66 25.74 6.70
CA LEU A 90 -20.13 27.08 6.41
C LEU A 90 -19.81 27.28 4.93
N ALA A 91 -19.42 26.22 4.22
CA ALA A 91 -19.14 26.26 2.79
C ALA A 91 -20.40 26.18 1.90
N GLY A 92 -21.41 25.40 2.31
CA GLY A 92 -22.61 25.14 1.50
C GLY A 92 -23.72 26.20 1.64
N ASN A 93 -23.79 26.87 2.78
CA ASN A 93 -24.71 27.98 2.99
C ASN A 93 -24.00 29.24 2.49
N GLY A 94 -24.43 29.85 1.37
CA GLY A 94 -23.80 30.97 0.63
C GLY A 94 -23.41 32.25 1.39
N LYS A 95 -23.30 32.21 2.71
CA LYS A 95 -22.43 33.02 3.55
C LYS A 95 -20.99 32.50 3.40
N ASN A 96 -20.32 32.88 2.30
CA ASN A 96 -18.89 32.67 2.09
C ASN A 96 -18.08 33.46 3.14
N ILE A 97 -18.11 33.04 4.40
CA ILE A 97 -17.27 33.60 5.48
C ILE A 97 -15.83 33.10 5.30
N LEU A 98 -15.68 31.91 4.71
CA LEU A 98 -14.39 31.34 4.34
C LEU A 98 -14.02 31.82 2.94
N HIS A 99 -13.02 32.70 2.85
CA HIS A 99 -12.46 33.21 1.59
C HIS A 99 -11.73 32.15 0.75
N SER A 100 -11.57 30.92 1.24
CA SER A 100 -10.88 29.81 0.57
C SER A 100 -11.66 28.50 0.71
N SER A 101 -11.43 27.55 -0.21
CA SER A 101 -11.94 26.18 -0.09
C SER A 101 -11.59 25.63 1.31
N PRO A 102 -12.57 25.16 2.11
CA PRO A 102 -12.28 24.59 3.41
C PRO A 102 -11.37 23.35 3.24
N PRO A 103 -10.46 23.09 4.20
CA PRO A 103 -9.71 21.85 4.22
C PRO A 103 -10.69 20.70 4.43
N THR A 104 -10.93 19.91 3.39
CA THR A 104 -11.69 18.67 3.49
C THR A 104 -10.79 17.57 4.04
N ALA A 105 -11.39 16.59 4.72
CA ALA A 105 -10.66 15.41 5.19
C ALA A 105 -9.92 14.75 4.01
N CYS A 106 -8.64 14.44 4.20
CA CYS A 106 -7.78 13.88 3.17
C CYS A 106 -7.52 12.40 3.44
N CYS A 107 -7.41 11.61 2.37
CA CYS A 107 -7.06 10.20 2.47
C CYS A 107 -5.57 10.06 2.81
N ARG A 108 -5.25 9.72 4.05
CA ARG A 108 -3.87 9.58 4.56
C ARG A 108 -3.67 8.20 5.22
N PRO A 109 -2.42 7.72 5.29
CA PRO A 109 -2.11 6.50 6.03
C PRO A 109 -2.33 6.71 7.53
N VAL A 110 -3.13 5.83 8.14
CA VAL A 110 -3.32 5.77 9.60
C VAL A 110 -2.42 4.72 10.24
N GLN A 111 -1.94 3.77 9.43
CA GLN A 111 -0.99 2.74 9.85
C GLN A 111 0.01 2.49 8.74
N TYR A 112 1.27 2.29 9.11
CA TYR A 112 2.36 1.95 8.20
C TYR A 112 2.65 0.45 8.23
N ASP A 113 3.28 -0.02 7.16
CA ASP A 113 3.80 -1.38 7.08
C ASP A 113 5.11 -1.52 7.87
N ASP A 114 5.59 -2.75 7.97
CA ASP A 114 6.83 -3.07 8.70
C ASP A 114 8.07 -2.43 8.05
N ASP A 115 9.16 -2.31 8.82
CA ASP A 115 10.41 -1.71 8.34
C ASP A 115 11.05 -2.58 7.24
N LEU A 116 11.41 -1.99 6.10
CA LEU A 116 12.08 -2.70 5.01
C LEU A 116 13.60 -2.55 5.16
N SER A 117 14.32 -3.65 5.19
CA SER A 117 15.79 -3.66 5.18
C SER A 117 16.28 -4.23 3.85
N PHE A 118 17.14 -3.48 3.17
CA PHE A 118 17.69 -3.85 1.86
C PHE A 118 19.20 -3.59 1.84
N LEU A 119 19.87 -4.20 0.87
CA LEU A 119 21.29 -3.99 0.61
C LEU A 119 21.45 -3.10 -0.63
N ASP A 120 22.32 -2.10 -0.55
CA ASP A 120 22.68 -1.28 -1.70
C ASP A 120 23.80 -1.91 -2.55
N ASP A 121 24.09 -1.29 -3.71
CA ASP A 121 25.17 -1.74 -4.61
C ASP A 121 26.57 -1.69 -3.96
N SER A 122 26.72 -0.96 -2.84
CA SER A 122 27.96 -0.86 -2.06
C SER A 122 28.03 -1.87 -0.91
N LEU A 123 27.09 -2.83 -0.86
CA LEU A 123 26.95 -3.84 0.20
C LEU A 123 26.70 -3.23 1.59
N ILE A 124 26.08 -2.06 1.66
CA ILE A 124 25.68 -1.41 2.90
C ILE A 124 24.20 -1.69 3.17
N TYR A 125 23.90 -2.15 4.37
CA TYR A 125 22.53 -2.37 4.82
C TYR A 125 21.85 -1.06 5.19
N HIS A 126 20.66 -0.86 4.67
CA HIS A 126 19.80 0.29 5.00
C HIS A 126 18.44 -0.20 5.46
N THR A 127 17.83 0.52 6.40
CA THR A 127 16.49 0.22 6.91
C THR A 127 15.58 1.43 6.72
N MET A 128 14.52 1.25 5.94
CA MET A 128 13.50 2.26 5.68
C MET A 128 12.26 2.03 6.54
N LYS A 129 11.98 3.01 7.41
CA LYS A 129 10.82 3.00 8.29
C LYS A 129 9.68 3.82 7.72
N ARG A 130 8.43 3.40 8.02
CA ARG A 130 7.20 4.12 7.61
C ARG A 130 7.13 4.43 6.11
N HIS A 131 7.70 3.56 5.28
CA HIS A 131 7.78 3.77 3.84
C HIS A 131 6.46 3.39 3.16
N SER A 132 5.77 2.34 3.61
CA SER A 132 4.53 1.84 2.98
C SER A 132 3.32 2.02 3.91
N ALA A 133 2.15 2.28 3.34
CA ALA A 133 0.89 2.37 4.06
C ALA A 133 0.24 1.00 4.26
N ARG A 134 -0.10 0.64 5.49
CA ARG A 134 -0.83 -0.60 5.78
C ARG A 134 -2.34 -0.40 5.85
N LYS A 135 -2.77 0.77 6.35
CA LYS A 135 -4.19 1.13 6.45
C LYS A 135 -4.37 2.62 6.14
N CYS A 136 -5.42 2.92 5.39
CA CYS A 136 -5.82 4.27 5.05
C CYS A 136 -7.02 4.73 5.87
N GLY A 137 -7.09 6.04 6.12
CA GLY A 137 -8.21 6.68 6.77
C GLY A 137 -8.35 8.13 6.30
N CYS A 138 -9.51 8.69 6.56
CA CYS A 138 -9.78 10.10 6.33
C CYS A 138 -9.43 10.87 7.60
N VAL A 139 -8.49 11.82 7.48
CA VAL A 139 -7.98 12.66 8.57
C VAL A 139 -7.89 14.13 8.15
#